data_AF-A0A929SAD1-F1
#
_entry.id   AF-A0A929SAD1-F1
#
_cell.length_a   1.000
_cell.length_b   1.000
_cell.length_c   1.000
_cell.angle_alpha   90.00
_cell.angle_beta   90.00
_cell.angle_gamma   90.00
#
_symmetry.space_group_name_H-M   'P 1'
#
loop_
_entity.id
_entity.type
_entity.pdbx_description
1 polymer ?
#
loop_
_entity_poly.entity_id
_entity_poly.type
_entity_poly.pdbx_seq_one_letter_code
_entity_poly.pdbx_strand_id
1 'polypeptide(L)'
;MNKYLLQKMRKLNWLMQESQMGAFSFKEICELLGSIMLAIVYVIDEQGYIIGSNDTETNIPIVSNDEKTGKAKIPFNANEKLLEFEESGINVSKEELLENSGVTKRAGLKDGVYMIIPIFGGGKRLATLVTFRKETEYDTEDVILGEAGSTIMGLEILRIRTAAIEEEERLTNTVQLSIGTLSYSEIEAVKRIFENMDGDEGLLVASKIADQAGITRSVIVNALRKLQSAGLIETRSLGMKGTHIRILNPKFVEELEKLRV
;
A
#
# COMPACT_ATOMS: atom_id res chain seq x y z
N MET A 1 17.45 -19.36 32.17
CA MET A 1 17.13 -18.44 31.06
C MET A 1 17.41 -19.16 29.76
N ASN A 2 16.39 -19.44 28.94
CA ASN A 2 16.58 -20.18 27.69
C ASN A 2 17.43 -19.32 26.72
N LYS A 3 18.71 -19.69 26.55
CA LYS A 3 19.63 -18.97 25.66
C LYS A 3 19.16 -18.96 24.22
N TYR A 4 18.33 -19.95 23.84
CA TYR A 4 17.82 -20.11 22.49
C TYR A 4 16.70 -19.10 22.15
N LEU A 5 15.71 -18.93 23.03
CA LEU A 5 14.66 -17.92 22.85
C LEU A 5 15.23 -16.50 22.79
N LEU A 6 16.19 -16.16 23.67
CA LEU A 6 16.84 -14.85 23.63
C LEU A 6 17.55 -14.58 22.30
N GLN A 7 18.20 -15.59 21.71
CA GLN A 7 18.84 -15.44 20.40
C GLN A 7 17.81 -15.22 19.29
N LYS A 8 16.68 -15.94 19.33
CA LYS A 8 15.57 -15.74 18.39
C LYS A 8 14.98 -14.34 18.48
N MET A 9 14.71 -13.86 19.70
CA MET A 9 14.23 -12.49 19.95
C MET A 9 15.23 -11.42 19.46
N ARG A 10 16.54 -11.63 19.64
CA ARG A 10 17.56 -10.71 19.11
C ARG A 10 17.56 -10.62 17.59
N LYS A 11 17.36 -11.75 16.88
CA LYS A 11 17.22 -11.75 15.41
C LYS A 11 15.99 -10.96 14.96
N LEU A 12 14.87 -11.16 15.66
CA LEU A 12 13.62 -10.45 15.39
C LEU A 12 13.75 -8.93 15.63
N ASN A 13 14.41 -8.52 16.71
CA ASN A 13 14.70 -7.11 16.99
C ASN A 13 15.67 -6.48 15.97
N TRP A 14 16.68 -7.22 15.52
CA TRP A 14 17.60 -6.73 14.50
C TRP A 14 16.85 -6.39 13.20
N LEU A 15 15.89 -7.22 12.81
CA LEU A 15 15.05 -6.94 11.65
C LEU A 15 14.30 -5.60 11.78
N MET A 16 13.76 -5.28 12.97
CA MET A 16 13.09 -3.99 13.21
C MET A 16 14.04 -2.79 13.13
N GLN A 17 15.25 -2.92 13.68
CA GLN A 17 16.22 -1.81 13.71
C GLN A 17 16.66 -1.41 12.31
N GLU A 18 16.89 -2.39 11.45
CA GLU A 18 17.26 -2.20 10.05
C GLU A 18 16.03 -1.88 9.18
N SER A 19 14.83 -2.38 9.52
CA SER A 19 13.61 -2.07 8.77
C SER A 19 13.32 -0.57 8.75
N GLN A 20 13.68 0.19 9.80
CA GLN A 20 13.56 1.65 9.85
C GLN A 20 14.22 2.38 8.67
N MET A 21 15.22 1.79 8.01
CA MET A 21 15.83 2.34 6.79
C MET A 21 15.07 2.02 5.49
N GLY A 22 13.94 1.32 5.58
CA GLY A 22 13.17 0.83 4.42
C GLY A 22 13.68 -0.52 3.89
N ALA A 23 14.51 -1.22 4.68
CA ALA A 23 15.30 -2.35 4.19
C ALA A 23 14.52 -3.66 4.04
N PHE A 24 13.40 -3.86 4.75
CA PHE A 24 12.72 -5.15 4.81
C PHE A 24 11.30 -5.12 4.27
N SER A 25 11.03 -6.06 3.37
CA SER A 25 9.72 -6.43 2.85
C SER A 25 8.98 -7.39 3.79
N PHE A 26 7.65 -7.41 3.75
CA PHE A 26 6.84 -8.38 4.51
C PHE A 26 7.26 -9.83 4.27
N LYS A 27 7.75 -10.14 3.06
CA LYS A 27 8.28 -11.46 2.71
C LYS A 27 9.48 -11.83 3.59
N GLU A 28 10.45 -10.94 3.74
CA GLU A 28 11.65 -11.20 4.56
C GLU A 28 11.29 -11.36 6.05
N ILE A 29 10.29 -10.61 6.53
CA ILE A 29 9.78 -10.79 7.90
C ILE A 29 9.15 -12.17 8.06
N CYS A 30 8.34 -12.61 7.09
CA CYS A 30 7.75 -13.94 7.10
C CYS A 30 8.81 -15.04 7.04
N GLU A 31 9.85 -14.88 6.21
CA GLU A 31 10.96 -15.83 6.09
C GLU A 31 11.73 -15.95 7.41
N LEU A 32 12.01 -14.83 8.07
CA LEU A 32 12.65 -14.83 9.37
C LEU A 32 11.77 -15.53 10.42
N LEU A 33 10.51 -15.14 10.54
CA LEU A 33 9.56 -15.73 11.48
C LEU A 33 9.40 -17.23 11.24
N GLY A 34 9.26 -17.63 9.99
CA GLY A 34 9.15 -19.04 9.60
C GLY A 34 10.41 -19.83 9.89
N SER A 35 11.60 -19.25 9.73
CA SER A 35 12.86 -19.90 10.10
C SER A 35 13.01 -20.07 11.62
N ILE A 36 12.55 -19.08 12.39
CA ILE A 36 12.67 -19.04 13.84
C ILE A 36 11.65 -19.96 14.51
N MET A 37 10.43 -20.00 13.97
CA MET A 37 9.33 -20.85 14.46
C MET A 37 9.22 -22.16 13.67
N LEU A 38 10.11 -22.47 12.72
CA LEU A 38 10.00 -23.69 11.89
C LEU A 38 8.58 -23.91 11.33
N ALA A 39 7.97 -22.83 10.86
CA ALA A 39 6.57 -22.78 10.47
C ALA A 39 6.41 -22.07 9.12
N ILE A 40 5.30 -22.37 8.45
CA ILE A 40 4.85 -21.56 7.33
C ILE A 40 4.11 -20.34 7.89
N VAL A 41 4.34 -19.17 7.33
CA VAL A 41 3.87 -17.88 7.83
C VAL A 41 3.23 -17.10 6.68
N TYR A 42 2.07 -16.53 6.95
CA TYR A 42 1.33 -15.63 6.05
C TYR A 42 0.90 -14.39 6.81
N VAL A 43 0.95 -13.25 6.12
CA VAL A 43 0.36 -12.00 6.59
C VAL A 43 -0.76 -11.64 5.65
N ILE A 44 -1.95 -11.47 6.21
CA ILE A 44 -3.18 -11.21 5.48
C ILE A 44 -3.72 -9.86 5.94
N ASP A 45 -3.92 -8.90 5.03
CA ASP A 45 -4.49 -7.61 5.39
C ASP A 45 -5.98 -7.70 5.76
N GLU A 46 -6.54 -6.61 6.27
CA GLU A 46 -7.96 -6.53 6.64
C GLU A 46 -8.93 -6.81 5.47
N GLN A 47 -8.49 -6.69 4.22
CA GLN A 47 -9.28 -6.99 3.03
C GLN A 47 -9.11 -8.44 2.52
N GLY A 48 -8.25 -9.23 3.16
CA GLY A 48 -7.98 -10.62 2.81
C GLY A 48 -6.85 -10.83 1.79
N TYR A 49 -6.11 -9.79 1.41
CA TYR A 49 -4.94 -9.97 0.53
C TYR A 49 -3.75 -10.49 1.31
N ILE A 50 -3.03 -11.43 0.70
CA ILE A 50 -1.77 -11.93 1.25
C ILE A 50 -0.68 -10.91 0.89
N ILE A 51 -0.20 -10.18 1.89
CA ILE A 51 0.83 -9.14 1.73
C ILE A 51 2.25 -9.67 1.99
N GLY A 52 2.39 -10.85 2.58
CA GLY A 52 3.67 -11.53 2.77
C GLY A 52 3.50 -13.01 3.08
N SER A 53 4.48 -13.82 2.64
CA SER A 53 4.59 -15.23 3.01
C SER A 53 6.02 -15.74 2.83
N ASN A 54 6.41 -16.75 3.62
CA ASN A 54 7.65 -17.51 3.41
C ASN A 54 7.44 -18.81 2.61
N ASP A 55 6.21 -19.09 2.21
CA ASP A 55 5.87 -20.31 1.51
C ASP A 55 6.20 -20.22 0.03
N THR A 56 7.08 -21.10 -0.44
CA THR A 56 7.42 -21.22 -1.85
C THR A 56 6.57 -22.25 -2.59
N GLU A 57 5.81 -23.09 -1.87
CA GLU A 57 5.14 -24.28 -2.41
C GLU A 57 3.61 -24.24 -2.33
N THR A 58 3.00 -23.09 -1.99
CA THR A 58 1.53 -22.94 -1.85
C THR A 58 0.89 -23.98 -0.92
N ASN A 59 1.57 -24.27 0.19
CA ASN A 59 1.17 -25.21 1.22
C ASN A 59 -0.02 -24.72 2.07
N ILE A 60 -0.44 -23.45 1.96
CA ILE A 60 -1.76 -23.00 2.41
C ILE A 60 -2.55 -22.40 1.23
N PRO A 61 -3.63 -23.05 0.79
CA PRO A 61 -4.55 -22.50 -0.19
C PRO A 61 -5.94 -22.31 0.42
N ILE A 62 -6.25 -21.06 0.72
CA ILE A 62 -7.49 -20.52 0.18
C ILE A 62 -7.13 -19.34 -0.71
N VAL A 63 -6.17 -19.49 -1.62
CA VAL A 63 -5.77 -18.39 -2.49
C VAL A 63 -6.63 -18.45 -3.75
N SER A 64 -7.63 -17.58 -3.82
CA SER A 64 -8.14 -17.13 -5.10
C SER A 64 -7.24 -16.00 -5.59
N ASN A 65 -6.72 -16.09 -6.81
CA ASN A 65 -6.14 -14.92 -7.43
C ASN A 65 -7.29 -13.96 -7.74
N ASP A 66 -7.21 -12.75 -7.22
CA ASP A 66 -8.17 -11.72 -7.58
C ASP A 66 -8.01 -11.39 -9.07
N GLU A 67 -9.04 -11.66 -9.88
CA GLU A 67 -8.98 -11.53 -11.34
C GLU A 67 -8.67 -10.09 -11.81
N LYS A 68 -8.93 -9.08 -10.98
CA LYS A 68 -8.70 -7.66 -11.30
C LYS A 68 -7.27 -7.22 -10.96
N THR A 69 -6.73 -7.72 -9.86
CA THR A 69 -5.43 -7.26 -9.35
C THR A 69 -4.29 -8.26 -9.56
N GLY A 70 -4.60 -9.51 -9.88
CA GLY A 70 -3.65 -10.62 -9.96
C GLY A 70 -3.02 -11.01 -8.63
N LYS A 71 -3.45 -10.40 -7.51
CA LYS A 71 -2.89 -10.65 -6.17
C LYS A 71 -3.56 -11.85 -5.51
N ALA A 72 -2.78 -12.55 -4.70
CA ALA A 72 -3.23 -13.65 -3.87
C ALA A 72 -4.19 -13.13 -2.78
N LYS A 73 -5.41 -13.65 -2.74
CA LYS A 73 -6.45 -13.22 -1.81
C LYS A 73 -7.20 -14.41 -1.23
N ILE A 74 -7.52 -14.35 0.06
CA ILE A 74 -8.41 -15.32 0.70
C ILE A 74 -9.89 -14.98 0.49
N PRO A 75 -10.79 -15.97 0.42
CA PRO A 75 -12.22 -15.72 0.35
C PRO A 75 -12.70 -14.87 1.50
N PHE A 76 -13.65 -14.00 1.19
CA PHE A 76 -14.25 -13.06 2.14
C PHE A 76 -14.69 -13.74 3.45
N ASN A 77 -15.42 -14.85 3.38
CA ASN A 77 -15.91 -15.57 4.57
C ASN A 77 -14.78 -16.08 5.47
N ALA A 78 -13.66 -16.53 4.88
CA ALA A 78 -12.49 -16.96 5.64
C ALA A 78 -11.80 -15.75 6.30
N ASN A 79 -11.72 -14.62 5.60
CA ASN A 79 -11.13 -13.39 6.14
C ASN A 79 -11.91 -12.84 7.33
N GLU A 80 -13.24 -12.70 7.20
CA GLU A 80 -14.11 -12.25 8.29
C GLU A 80 -13.87 -13.05 9.57
N LYS A 81 -13.62 -14.35 9.42
CA LYS A 81 -13.43 -15.26 10.54
C LYS A 81 -12.05 -15.19 11.16
N LEU A 82 -11.03 -14.86 10.38
CA LEU A 82 -9.74 -14.48 10.92
C LEU A 82 -9.80 -13.13 11.66
N LEU A 83 -10.66 -12.21 11.21
CA LEU A 83 -10.85 -10.91 11.85
C LEU A 83 -11.59 -11.00 13.19
N GLU A 84 -12.40 -12.05 13.42
CA GLU A 84 -13.06 -12.32 14.71
C GLU A 84 -12.09 -12.64 15.86
N PHE A 85 -10.85 -13.06 15.56
CA PHE A 85 -9.83 -13.31 16.60
C PHE A 85 -9.35 -11.98 17.19
N GLU A 86 -9.83 -11.60 18.37
CA GLU A 86 -9.33 -10.44 19.12
C GLU A 86 -8.03 -10.74 19.88
N GLU A 87 -7.80 -12.02 20.21
CA GLU A 87 -6.60 -12.55 20.87
C GLU A 87 -5.97 -13.67 20.03
N SER A 88 -4.75 -14.07 20.39
CA SER A 88 -4.00 -15.13 19.71
C SER A 88 -4.73 -16.48 19.84
N GLY A 89 -5.18 -17.03 18.71
CA GLY A 89 -5.66 -18.41 18.61
C GLY A 89 -4.48 -19.36 18.47
N ILE A 90 -4.25 -20.22 19.46
CA ILE A 90 -3.06 -21.10 19.53
C ILE A 90 -3.48 -22.55 19.29
N ASN A 91 -2.72 -23.29 18.49
CA ASN A 91 -2.98 -24.70 18.15
C ASN A 91 -4.39 -24.96 17.60
N VAL A 92 -4.90 -24.00 16.83
CA VAL A 92 -6.21 -24.07 16.21
C VAL A 92 -6.20 -25.17 15.16
N SER A 93 -7.18 -26.06 15.24
CA SER A 93 -7.32 -27.15 14.28
C SER A 93 -7.89 -26.64 12.95
N LYS A 94 -7.70 -27.43 11.90
CA LYS A 94 -8.34 -27.17 10.61
C LYS A 94 -9.86 -27.17 10.73
N GLU A 95 -10.43 -28.09 11.51
CA GLU A 95 -11.87 -28.21 11.72
C GLU A 95 -12.42 -26.96 12.39
N GLU A 96 -11.73 -26.45 13.41
CA GLU A 96 -12.09 -25.21 14.10
C GLU A 96 -12.00 -23.99 13.17
N LEU A 97 -10.98 -23.93 12.29
CA LEU A 97 -10.92 -22.92 11.23
C LEU A 97 -12.04 -23.08 10.18
N LEU A 98 -12.45 -24.30 9.86
CA LEU A 98 -13.48 -24.61 8.86
C LEU A 98 -14.90 -24.35 9.37
N GLU A 99 -15.21 -24.78 10.59
CA GLU A 99 -16.48 -24.57 11.28
C GLU A 99 -16.73 -23.07 11.50
N ASN A 100 -15.66 -22.33 11.81
CA ASN A 100 -15.72 -20.88 11.89
C ASN A 100 -15.81 -20.23 10.51
N SER A 101 -15.01 -20.63 9.50
CA SER A 101 -14.96 -19.95 8.19
C SER A 101 -16.21 -20.07 7.30
N GLY A 102 -17.17 -20.94 7.60
CA GLY A 102 -18.36 -21.18 6.76
C GLY A 102 -18.01 -21.71 5.35
N VAL A 103 -16.78 -22.17 5.14
CA VAL A 103 -16.29 -22.67 3.86
C VAL A 103 -16.63 -24.17 3.77
N THR A 104 -17.66 -24.49 2.98
CA THR A 104 -18.05 -25.88 2.65
C THR A 104 -16.87 -26.68 2.08
N LYS A 105 -16.25 -27.54 2.89
CA LYS A 105 -15.47 -28.76 2.54
C LYS A 105 -14.42 -28.68 1.40
N ARG A 106 -14.08 -27.50 0.90
CA ARG A 106 -13.12 -27.26 -0.21
C ARG A 106 -12.11 -26.15 0.10
N ALA A 107 -11.90 -25.82 1.37
CA ALA A 107 -10.71 -25.04 1.72
C ALA A 107 -9.50 -25.99 1.59
N GLY A 108 -8.49 -25.63 0.83
CA GLY A 108 -7.26 -26.42 0.69
C GLY A 108 -6.41 -26.48 1.97
N LEU A 109 -6.98 -26.11 3.13
CA LEU A 109 -6.33 -26.18 4.43
C LEU A 109 -5.77 -27.59 4.64
N LYS A 110 -4.48 -27.63 4.96
CA LYS A 110 -3.77 -28.86 5.25
C LYS A 110 -4.06 -29.30 6.67
N ASP A 111 -4.04 -30.61 6.88
CA ASP A 111 -4.16 -31.15 8.23
C ASP A 111 -2.87 -30.81 8.99
N GLY A 112 -3.05 -30.25 10.18
CA GLY A 112 -1.98 -29.72 11.02
C GLY A 112 -2.52 -28.70 12.01
N VAL A 113 -1.62 -27.95 12.62
CA VAL A 113 -1.92 -26.97 13.66
C VAL A 113 -1.64 -25.57 13.17
N TYR A 114 -2.56 -24.67 13.50
CA TYR A 114 -2.50 -23.27 13.14
C TYR A 114 -2.30 -22.41 14.37
N MET A 115 -1.60 -21.28 14.20
CA MET A 115 -1.61 -20.20 15.17
C MET A 115 -1.94 -18.90 14.45
N ILE A 116 -2.95 -18.20 14.98
CA ILE A 116 -3.61 -17.04 14.39
C ILE A 116 -3.39 -15.89 15.34
N ILE A 117 -2.64 -14.88 14.91
CA ILE A 117 -2.29 -13.74 15.75
C ILE A 117 -2.83 -12.47 15.11
N PRO A 118 -3.71 -11.72 15.79
CA PRO A 118 -4.21 -10.46 15.27
C PRO A 118 -3.09 -9.41 15.26
N ILE A 119 -2.91 -8.73 14.13
CA ILE A 119 -1.92 -7.65 14.01
C ILE A 119 -2.65 -6.32 14.22
N PHE A 120 -2.29 -5.64 15.31
CA PHE A 120 -2.80 -4.32 15.64
C PHE A 120 -1.76 -3.23 15.41
N GLY A 121 -2.23 -2.01 15.14
CA GLY A 121 -1.41 -0.80 15.17
C GLY A 121 -2.28 0.45 15.26
N GLY A 122 -1.84 1.42 16.05
CA GLY A 122 -2.59 2.68 16.27
C GLY A 122 -3.98 2.45 16.87
N GLY A 123 -4.16 1.36 17.62
CA GLY A 123 -5.45 0.96 18.21
C GLY A 123 -6.44 0.32 17.24
N LYS A 124 -6.03 -0.01 16.01
CA LYS A 124 -6.89 -0.65 15.00
C LYS A 124 -6.32 -2.00 14.56
N ARG A 125 -7.21 -2.92 14.17
CA ARG A 125 -6.83 -4.17 13.49
C ARG A 125 -6.31 -3.82 12.09
N LEU A 126 -5.09 -4.25 11.77
CA LEU A 126 -4.43 -3.95 10.49
C LEU A 126 -4.33 -5.17 9.58
N ALA A 127 -4.07 -6.33 10.17
CA ALA A 127 -3.83 -7.58 9.45
C ALA A 127 -4.00 -8.79 10.39
N THR A 128 -3.82 -9.99 9.86
CA THR A 128 -3.76 -11.24 10.61
C THR A 128 -2.49 -11.99 10.23
N LEU A 129 -1.71 -12.41 11.23
CA LEU A 129 -0.61 -13.34 11.06
C LEU A 129 -1.17 -14.76 11.18
N VAL A 130 -1.03 -15.56 10.14
CA VAL A 130 -1.42 -16.97 10.15
C VAL A 130 -0.18 -17.82 10.01
N THR A 131 0.01 -18.72 10.96
CA THR A 131 1.13 -19.67 10.93
C THR A 131 0.61 -21.10 10.89
N PHE A 132 1.37 -21.99 10.24
CA PHE A 132 1.01 -23.39 10.09
C PHE A 132 2.21 -24.31 10.33
N ARG A 133 1.97 -25.38 11.08
CA ARG A 133 2.86 -26.54 11.22
C ARG A 133 2.06 -27.81 10.98
N LYS A 134 2.70 -28.81 10.36
CA LYS A 134 2.03 -30.08 10.03
C LYS A 134 1.78 -30.96 11.26
N GLU A 135 2.76 -31.06 12.15
CA GLU A 135 2.76 -32.10 13.21
C GLU A 135 3.11 -31.57 14.61
N THR A 136 3.72 -30.39 14.72
CA THR A 136 4.23 -29.88 16.00
C THR A 136 3.37 -28.72 16.50
N GLU A 137 2.80 -28.87 17.69
CA GLU A 137 2.09 -27.81 18.40
C GLU A 137 3.01 -26.62 18.70
N TYR A 138 2.41 -25.43 18.74
CA TYR A 138 3.00 -24.20 19.21
C TYR A 138 3.09 -24.21 20.73
N ASP A 139 4.28 -23.93 21.24
CA ASP A 139 4.52 -23.74 22.67
C ASP A 139 4.54 -22.25 23.04
N THR A 140 4.76 -21.96 24.33
CA THR A 140 4.82 -20.59 24.82
C THR A 140 5.94 -19.77 24.15
N GLU A 141 7.07 -20.39 23.78
CA GLU A 141 8.16 -19.68 23.13
C GLU A 141 7.76 -19.23 21.73
N ASP A 142 7.05 -20.09 21.01
CA ASP A 142 6.55 -19.78 19.67
C ASP A 142 5.49 -18.68 19.71
N VAL A 143 4.57 -18.72 20.69
CA VAL A 143 3.56 -17.68 20.88
C VAL A 143 4.22 -16.32 21.15
N ILE A 144 5.21 -16.27 22.03
CA ILE A 144 5.99 -15.04 22.31
C ILE A 144 6.63 -14.50 21.03
N LEU A 145 7.22 -15.37 20.21
CA LEU A 145 7.87 -14.98 18.95
C LEU A 145 6.85 -14.48 17.91
N GLY A 146 5.71 -15.15 17.82
CA GLY A 146 4.61 -14.77 16.94
C GLY A 146 4.02 -13.42 17.31
N GLU A 147 3.75 -13.17 18.59
CA GLU A 147 3.18 -11.90 19.07
C GLU A 147 4.18 -10.75 18.94
N ALA A 148 5.46 -10.98 19.26
CA ALA A 148 6.52 -10.01 19.02
C ALA A 148 6.64 -9.69 17.51
N GLY A 149 6.58 -10.71 16.66
CA GLY A 149 6.56 -10.55 15.20
C GLY A 149 5.35 -9.75 14.72
N SER A 150 4.16 -10.04 15.25
CA SER A 150 2.92 -9.34 14.92
C SER A 150 3.01 -7.85 15.25
N THR A 151 3.65 -7.50 16.37
CA THR A 151 3.84 -6.10 16.79
C THR A 151 4.78 -5.37 15.82
N ILE A 152 5.90 -6.00 15.43
CA ILE A 152 6.83 -5.43 14.43
C ILE A 152 6.12 -5.23 13.09
N MET A 153 5.34 -6.22 12.64
CA MET A 153 4.55 -6.11 11.42
C MET A 153 3.52 -4.98 11.51
N GLY A 154 2.85 -4.82 12.64
CA GLY A 154 1.89 -3.73 12.86
C GLY A 154 2.54 -2.35 12.73
N LEU A 155 3.73 -2.17 13.32
CA LEU A 155 4.52 -0.95 13.18
C LEU A 155 4.94 -0.68 11.73
N GLU A 156 5.35 -1.73 11.01
CA GLU A 156 5.74 -1.63 9.61
C GLU A 156 4.57 -1.27 8.69
N ILE A 157 3.40 -1.88 8.90
CA ILE A 157 2.15 -1.52 8.19
C ILE A 157 1.80 -0.06 8.43
N LEU A 158 1.84 0.41 9.69
CA LEU A 158 1.58 1.82 10.00
C LEU A 158 2.56 2.74 9.29
N ARG A 159 3.85 2.42 9.31
CA ARG A 159 4.88 3.22 8.64
C ARG A 159 4.60 3.38 7.16
N ILE A 160 4.30 2.29 6.45
CA ILE A 160 4.00 2.31 5.02
C ILE A 160 2.74 3.14 4.76
N ARG A 161 1.68 2.98 5.58
CA ARG A 161 0.45 3.77 5.46
C ARG A 161 0.71 5.26 5.69
N THR A 162 1.46 5.62 6.73
CA THR A 162 1.82 7.02 7.01
C THR A 162 2.65 7.62 5.88
N ALA A 163 3.66 6.92 5.37
CA ALA A 163 4.47 7.39 4.25
C ALA A 163 3.62 7.60 2.97
N ALA A 164 2.65 6.72 2.71
CA ALA A 164 1.72 6.89 1.58
C ALA A 164 0.82 8.13 1.75
N ILE A 165 0.31 8.38 2.96
CA ILE A 165 -0.49 9.57 3.26
C ILE A 165 0.36 10.84 3.14
N GLU A 166 1.56 10.85 3.73
CA GLU A 166 2.50 11.98 3.65
C GLU A 166 2.87 12.30 2.19
N GLU A 167 3.08 11.28 1.36
CA GLU A 167 3.35 11.47 -0.07
C GLU A 167 2.14 12.06 -0.80
N GLU A 168 0.93 11.57 -0.53
CA GLU A 168 -0.29 12.11 -1.11
C GLU A 168 -0.53 13.58 -0.69
N GLU A 169 -0.31 13.90 0.58
CA GLU A 169 -0.36 15.27 1.11
C GLU A 169 0.72 16.14 0.45
N ARG A 170 1.95 15.64 0.29
CA ARG A 170 3.04 16.35 -0.38
C ARG A 170 2.69 16.67 -1.83
N LEU A 171 2.15 15.71 -2.58
CA LEU A 171 1.70 15.90 -3.95
C LEU A 171 0.62 16.97 -4.02
N THR A 172 -0.37 16.91 -3.12
CA THR A 172 -1.49 17.86 -3.06
C THR A 172 -1.00 19.26 -2.69
N ASN A 173 -0.18 19.38 -1.64
CA ASN A 173 0.38 20.65 -1.17
C ASN A 173 1.25 21.33 -2.23
N THR A 174 2.03 20.56 -2.99
CA THR A 174 2.84 21.10 -4.09
C THR A 174 1.95 21.73 -5.16
N VAL A 175 0.81 21.11 -5.47
CA VAL A 175 -0.17 21.69 -6.41
C VAL A 175 -0.76 22.97 -5.85
N GLN A 176 -1.28 22.94 -4.61
CA GLN A 176 -1.95 24.09 -4.00
C GLN A 176 -1.03 25.32 -3.87
N LEU A 177 0.21 25.12 -3.42
CA LEU A 177 1.20 26.20 -3.33
C LEU A 177 1.49 26.82 -4.70
N SER A 178 1.62 25.98 -5.73
CA SER A 178 1.90 26.43 -7.09
C SER A 178 0.75 27.21 -7.69
N ILE A 179 -0.48 26.71 -7.52
CA ILE A 179 -1.67 27.44 -7.98
C ILE A 179 -1.83 28.76 -7.22
N GLY A 180 -1.49 28.81 -5.94
CA GLY A 180 -1.44 30.06 -5.16
C GLY A 180 -0.48 31.13 -5.73
N THR A 181 0.50 30.76 -6.56
CA THR A 181 1.38 31.72 -7.25
C THR A 181 0.84 32.23 -8.59
N LEU A 182 -0.23 31.63 -9.10
CA LEU A 182 -0.87 32.02 -10.34
C LEU A 182 -1.84 33.18 -10.07
N SER A 183 -1.84 34.16 -10.96
CA SER A 183 -2.86 35.20 -11.02
C SER A 183 -4.19 34.64 -11.55
N TYR A 184 -5.30 35.34 -11.32
CA TYR A 184 -6.62 34.93 -11.80
C TYR A 184 -6.65 34.60 -13.30
N SER A 185 -6.07 35.46 -14.14
CA SER A 185 -5.97 35.22 -15.59
C SER A 185 -5.08 34.03 -15.95
N GLU A 186 -4.04 33.75 -15.16
CA GLU A 186 -3.18 32.57 -15.36
C GLU A 186 -3.90 31.28 -14.97
N ILE A 187 -4.68 31.28 -13.88
CA ILE A 187 -5.50 30.13 -13.46
C ILE A 187 -6.53 29.80 -14.55
N GLU A 188 -7.26 30.81 -15.04
CA GLU A 188 -8.25 30.64 -16.10
C GLU A 188 -7.62 30.12 -17.40
N ALA A 189 -6.43 30.62 -17.75
CA ALA A 189 -5.66 30.12 -18.89
C ALA A 189 -5.30 28.64 -18.72
N VAL A 190 -4.81 28.26 -17.54
CA VAL A 190 -4.42 26.88 -17.21
C VAL A 190 -5.62 25.94 -17.27
N LYS A 191 -6.77 26.31 -16.69
CA LYS A 191 -8.00 25.50 -16.79
C LYS A 191 -8.35 25.17 -18.23
N ARG A 192 -8.41 26.17 -19.11
CA ARG A 192 -8.73 25.97 -20.53
C ARG A 192 -7.70 25.11 -21.26
N ILE A 193 -6.43 25.19 -20.89
CA ILE A 193 -5.38 24.34 -21.48
C ILE A 193 -5.67 22.88 -21.17
N PHE A 194 -5.92 22.57 -19.90
CA PHE A 194 -6.09 21.19 -19.44
C PHE A 194 -7.50 20.62 -19.70
N GLU A 195 -8.53 21.44 -19.83
CA GLU A 195 -9.87 21.02 -20.33
C GLU A 195 -9.84 20.50 -21.77
N ASN A 196 -8.86 20.94 -22.57
CA ASN A 196 -8.68 20.53 -23.96
C ASN A 196 -7.64 19.41 -24.13
N MET A 197 -7.11 18.86 -23.04
CA MET A 197 -6.16 17.73 -23.06
C MET A 197 -6.90 16.42 -22.82
N ASP A 198 -6.69 15.44 -23.71
CA ASP A 198 -7.18 14.07 -23.53
C ASP A 198 -6.13 13.24 -22.75
N GLY A 199 -6.25 13.21 -21.43
CA GLY A 199 -5.36 12.46 -20.53
C GLY A 199 -4.19 13.29 -19.97
N ASP A 200 -3.10 12.61 -19.62
CA ASP A 200 -1.96 13.23 -18.91
C ASP A 200 -0.96 13.93 -19.83
N GLU A 201 -1.12 13.83 -21.16
CA GLU A 201 -0.22 14.41 -22.16
C GLU A 201 -1.01 15.04 -23.31
N GLY A 202 -0.48 16.12 -23.89
CA GLY A 202 -1.20 16.84 -24.93
C GLY A 202 -0.36 17.88 -25.66
N LEU A 203 -0.84 18.29 -26.83
CA LEU A 203 -0.23 19.33 -27.65
C LEU A 203 -1.00 20.64 -27.50
N LEU A 204 -0.33 21.66 -26.97
CA LEU A 204 -0.88 23.00 -26.82
C LEU A 204 -0.42 23.93 -27.96
N VAL A 205 -1.38 24.64 -28.56
CA VAL A 205 -1.12 25.79 -29.43
C VAL A 205 -1.52 27.08 -28.70
N ALA A 206 -0.53 27.78 -28.14
CA ALA A 206 -0.77 28.94 -27.26
C ALA A 206 -1.55 30.09 -27.92
N SER A 207 -1.41 30.30 -29.25
CA SER A 207 -2.20 31.32 -29.96
C SER A 207 -3.69 31.00 -29.95
N LYS A 208 -4.06 29.73 -30.19
CA LYS A 208 -5.46 29.29 -30.21
C LYS A 208 -6.15 29.50 -28.87
N ILE A 209 -5.48 29.16 -27.77
CA ILE A 209 -6.01 29.36 -26.41
C ILE A 209 -6.07 30.85 -26.05
N ALA A 210 -5.06 31.64 -26.42
CA ALA A 210 -5.04 33.08 -26.18
C ALA A 210 -6.26 33.78 -26.85
N ASP A 211 -6.52 33.44 -28.12
CA ASP A 211 -7.63 34.01 -28.89
C ASP A 211 -9.00 33.59 -28.32
N GLN A 212 -9.15 32.34 -27.89
CA GLN A 212 -10.38 31.83 -27.27
C GLN A 212 -10.64 32.40 -25.87
N ALA A 213 -9.58 32.70 -25.12
CA ALA A 213 -9.68 33.22 -23.76
C ALA A 213 -9.64 34.75 -23.68
N GLY A 214 -9.38 35.45 -24.79
CA GLY A 214 -9.27 36.91 -24.79
C GLY A 214 -8.10 37.41 -23.94
N ILE A 215 -7.05 36.60 -23.79
CA ILE A 215 -5.85 36.93 -23.00
C ILE A 215 -4.61 36.99 -23.89
N THR A 216 -3.52 37.58 -23.39
CA THR A 216 -2.26 37.59 -24.14
C THR A 216 -1.56 36.23 -24.06
N ARG A 217 -0.84 35.86 -25.12
CA ARG A 217 0.03 34.66 -25.13
C ARG A 217 1.04 34.63 -23.97
N SER A 218 1.48 35.80 -23.49
CA SER A 218 2.40 35.91 -22.36
C SER A 218 1.82 35.37 -21.04
N VAL A 219 0.51 35.49 -20.82
CA VAL A 219 -0.18 34.93 -19.62
C VAL A 219 -0.05 33.40 -19.62
N ILE A 220 -0.33 32.76 -20.77
CA ILE A 220 -0.20 31.31 -20.93
C ILE A 220 1.24 30.85 -20.68
N VAL A 221 2.23 31.51 -21.31
CA VAL A 221 3.64 31.14 -21.18
C VAL A 221 4.13 31.31 -19.74
N ASN A 222 3.72 32.38 -19.05
CA ASN A 222 4.09 32.60 -17.66
C ASN A 222 3.46 31.57 -16.72
N ALA A 223 2.18 31.23 -16.92
CA ALA A 223 1.49 30.20 -16.14
C ALA A 223 2.19 28.84 -16.29
N LEU A 224 2.46 28.43 -17.53
CA LEU A 224 3.17 27.17 -17.82
C LEU A 224 4.58 27.17 -17.23
N ARG A 225 5.31 28.31 -17.27
CA ARG A 225 6.63 28.43 -16.65
C ARG A 225 6.55 28.22 -15.14
N LYS A 226 5.58 28.83 -14.44
CA LYS A 226 5.39 28.67 -13.00
C LYS A 226 5.08 27.21 -12.63
N LEU A 227 4.19 26.56 -13.37
CA LEU A 227 3.84 25.14 -13.16
C LEU A 227 5.03 24.20 -13.44
N GLN A 228 5.81 24.48 -14.47
CA GLN A 228 7.02 23.72 -14.79
C GLN A 228 8.10 23.91 -13.73
N SER A 229 8.29 25.14 -13.23
CA SER A 229 9.23 25.42 -12.13
C SER A 229 8.87 24.71 -10.83
N ALA A 230 7.58 24.45 -10.60
CA ALA A 230 7.10 23.68 -9.46
C ALA A 230 7.13 22.15 -9.68
N GLY A 231 7.57 21.68 -10.86
CA GLY A 231 7.61 20.25 -11.18
C GLY A 231 6.24 19.61 -11.36
N LEU A 232 5.18 20.40 -11.59
CA LEU A 232 3.83 19.87 -11.81
C LEU A 232 3.63 19.39 -13.25
N ILE A 233 4.32 20.04 -14.19
CA ILE A 233 4.25 19.73 -15.61
C ILE A 233 5.64 19.76 -16.25
N GLU A 234 5.79 19.06 -17.36
CA GLU A 234 6.92 19.19 -18.27
C GLU A 234 6.44 19.84 -19.56
N THR A 235 7.21 20.79 -20.10
CA THR A 235 6.92 21.40 -21.39
C THR A 235 8.07 21.19 -22.37
N ARG A 236 7.75 20.80 -23.60
CA ARG A 236 8.71 20.64 -24.70
C ARG A 236 8.22 21.39 -25.93
N SER A 237 8.97 22.40 -26.34
CA SER A 237 8.66 23.17 -27.56
C SER A 237 8.86 22.30 -28.80
N LEU A 238 7.85 22.28 -29.68
CA LEU A 238 7.90 21.68 -31.02
C LEU A 238 7.91 22.76 -32.12
N GLY A 239 8.29 23.99 -31.77
CA GLY A 239 8.31 25.13 -32.68
C GLY A 239 6.91 25.51 -33.16
N MET A 240 6.72 25.61 -34.47
CA MET A 240 5.44 26.04 -35.06
C MET A 240 4.30 25.06 -34.83
N LYS A 241 4.60 23.79 -34.48
CA LYS A 241 3.58 22.78 -34.18
C LYS A 241 2.92 22.98 -32.80
N GLY A 242 3.53 23.79 -31.93
CA GLY A 242 3.06 24.04 -30.57
C GLY A 242 4.02 23.53 -29.51
N THR A 243 3.51 23.36 -28.30
CA THR A 243 4.26 22.90 -27.13
C THR A 243 3.63 21.61 -26.62
N HIS A 244 4.41 20.55 -26.53
CA HIS A 244 3.99 19.33 -25.85
C HIS A 244 4.01 19.56 -24.35
N ILE A 245 2.94 19.17 -23.66
CA ILE A 245 2.80 19.27 -22.21
C ILE A 245 2.53 17.88 -21.66
N ARG A 246 3.22 17.54 -20.57
CA ARG A 246 2.98 16.32 -19.79
C ARG A 246 2.73 16.70 -18.34
N ILE A 247 1.70 16.12 -17.74
CA ILE A 247 1.41 16.25 -16.31
C ILE A 247 2.33 15.29 -15.55
N LEU A 248 3.04 15.80 -14.55
CA LEU A 248 3.93 15.01 -13.70
C LEU A 248 3.28 14.65 -12.36
N ASN A 249 2.43 15.55 -11.85
CA ASN A 249 1.73 15.33 -10.58
C ASN A 249 0.29 14.85 -10.84
N PRO A 250 -0.10 13.64 -10.40
CA PRO A 250 -1.42 13.08 -10.68
C PRO A 250 -2.56 13.84 -9.97
N LYS A 251 -2.26 14.59 -8.91
CA LYS A 251 -3.24 15.41 -8.17
C LYS A 251 -3.51 16.76 -8.85
N PHE A 252 -2.77 17.11 -9.91
CA PHE A 252 -2.84 18.43 -10.51
C PHE A 252 -4.22 18.78 -11.06
N VAL A 253 -4.80 17.90 -11.88
CA VAL A 253 -6.12 18.15 -12.52
C VAL A 253 -7.22 18.20 -11.46
N GLU A 254 -7.21 17.25 -10.51
CA GLU A 254 -8.18 17.18 -9.41
C GLU A 254 -8.21 18.48 -8.59
N GLU A 255 -7.03 18.98 -8.18
CA GLU A 255 -6.94 20.22 -7.39
C GLU A 255 -7.29 21.47 -8.21
N LEU A 256 -6.98 21.47 -9.52
CA LEU A 256 -7.33 22.57 -10.41
C LEU A 256 -8.87 22.71 -10.58
N GLU A 257 -9.59 21.59 -10.61
CA GLU A 257 -11.05 21.57 -10.70
C GLU A 257 -11.74 22.05 -9.42
N LYS A 258 -11.14 21.81 -8.24
CA LYS A 258 -11.68 22.28 -6.93
C LYS A 258 -11.76 23.80 -6.83
N LEU A 259 -10.94 24.52 -7.59
CA LEU A 259 -10.89 25.99 -7.62
C LEU A 259 -12.02 26.62 -8.45
N ARG A 260 -13.22 26.03 -8.46
CA ARG A 260 -14.39 26.65 -9.09
C ARG A 260 -14.73 27.95 -8.39
N VAL A 261 -14.49 29.05 -9.10
CA VAL A 261 -15.04 30.39 -8.87
C VAL A 261 -16.39 30.44 -9.59
#